data_AF-A0A2G4RBL6-F1
#
_entry.id   AF-A0A2G4RBL6-F1
#
_cell.length_a   1.000
_cell.length_b   1.000
_cell.length_c   1.000
_cell.angle_alpha   90.00
_cell.angle_beta   90.00
_cell.angle_gamma   90.00
#
_symmetry.space_group_name_H-M   'P 1'
#
loop_
_entity.id
_entity.type
_entity.pdbx_description
1 polymer ?
#
loop_
_entity_poly.entity_id
_entity_poly.type
_entity_poly.pdbx_seq_one_letter_code
_entity_poly.pdbx_strand_id
1 'polypeptide(L)'
;MTRLAEGSERQFVLNEDLVAGMEHKGRLDLSKSYLLTETPENMRVSGALVMKDCVGIQKMGSGLRVKGDIILDGCTGLREYPENAKVGGNVHLQGCTGLTKIPSNTKFKSLSVALCSALSELPTMDIKGDLFATQCYVLNKIGPGSKIGGDLYLFDCVSLRELPNDLEFSGGLNIEGCRSLKSLPDTLSYLRRLEAQDCRSLSRLPNNLKIDGYCDLSRCVSLETLPSGMSVGGKLNLNGCTKLNELPSDLKVDNTISLLHCDGIRIPQEVIDNHPDQICFPAEYEVIPPAAENTAKPSCG
;
A
#
# COMPACT_ATOMS: atom_id res chain seq x y z
N MET A 1 -6.87 -41.39 12.43
CA MET A 1 -7.70 -40.33 11.82
C MET A 1 -8.53 -39.70 12.93
N THR A 2 -8.01 -38.67 13.57
CA THR A 2 -8.79 -37.90 14.54
C THR A 2 -9.65 -36.94 13.71
N ARG A 3 -10.95 -37.22 13.62
CA ARG A 3 -11.92 -36.29 13.02
C ARG A 3 -12.20 -35.21 14.06
N LEU A 4 -11.81 -33.97 13.79
CA LEU A 4 -12.45 -32.83 14.44
C LEU A 4 -13.93 -32.85 13.99
N ALA A 5 -14.84 -33.01 14.94
CA ALA A 5 -16.25 -33.18 14.64
C ALA A 5 -16.79 -31.94 13.92
N GLU A 6 -17.39 -32.14 12.74
CA GLU A 6 -18.17 -31.12 12.05
C GLU A 6 -19.43 -30.83 12.89
N GLY A 7 -19.44 -29.67 13.54
CA GLY A 7 -20.62 -29.12 14.21
C GLY A 7 -20.82 -29.57 15.65
N SER A 8 -20.24 -28.83 16.61
CA SER A 8 -20.89 -28.53 17.89
C SER A 8 -20.15 -27.38 18.59
N GLU A 9 -20.86 -26.69 19.46
CA GLU A 9 -20.41 -25.52 20.21
C GLU A 9 -19.13 -25.79 21.03
N ARG A 10 -18.15 -24.88 20.91
CA ARG A 10 -17.02 -24.67 21.84
C ARG A 10 -16.30 -25.94 22.33
N GLN A 11 -15.43 -26.47 21.50
CA GLN A 11 -14.22 -27.13 22.00
C GLN A 11 -13.03 -26.23 21.68
N PHE A 12 -12.36 -25.73 22.72
CA PHE A 12 -11.09 -25.02 22.55
C PHE A 12 -10.09 -26.02 22.01
N VAL A 13 -9.61 -25.82 20.77
CA VAL A 13 -8.66 -26.75 20.14
C VAL A 13 -7.32 -26.64 20.86
N LEU A 14 -6.74 -27.77 21.24
CA LEU A 14 -5.41 -27.91 21.82
C LEU A 14 -4.42 -28.39 20.76
N ASN A 15 -3.11 -28.31 21.05
CA ASN A 15 -2.08 -28.80 20.13
C ASN A 15 -2.29 -30.29 19.81
N GLU A 16 -2.69 -31.10 20.80
CA GLU A 16 -2.89 -32.56 20.65
C GLU A 16 -4.06 -32.95 19.72
N ASP A 17 -4.99 -32.03 19.49
CA ASP A 17 -6.11 -32.24 18.57
C ASP A 17 -5.68 -32.16 17.10
N LEU A 18 -4.52 -31.56 16.83
CA LEU A 18 -3.97 -31.37 15.49
C LEU A 18 -2.71 -32.21 15.31
N VAL A 19 -2.68 -33.06 14.28
CA VAL A 19 -1.55 -33.96 14.02
C VAL A 19 -0.83 -33.61 12.72
N ALA A 20 0.48 -33.89 12.66
CA ALA A 20 1.30 -33.67 11.48
C ALA A 20 0.70 -34.33 10.22
N GLY A 21 0.67 -33.56 9.12
CA GLY A 21 0.12 -34.03 7.85
C GLY A 21 -1.40 -34.23 7.83
N MET A 22 -2.14 -33.79 8.86
CA MET A 22 -3.60 -33.95 8.89
C MET A 22 -4.28 -33.30 7.68
N GLU A 23 -5.37 -33.92 7.25
CA GLU A 23 -6.21 -33.41 6.16
C GLU A 23 -7.60 -33.09 6.67
N HIS A 24 -7.98 -31.82 6.62
CA HIS A 24 -9.32 -31.34 6.92
C HIS A 24 -10.09 -31.05 5.64
N LYS A 25 -11.28 -31.65 5.50
CA LYS A 25 -12.18 -31.37 4.38
C LYS A 25 -13.04 -30.16 4.71
N GLY A 26 -13.18 -29.26 3.75
CA GLY A 26 -13.95 -28.02 3.92
C GLY A 26 -13.22 -26.98 4.76
N ARG A 27 -14.00 -26.10 5.40
CA ARG A 27 -13.51 -25.00 6.23
C ARG A 27 -13.05 -25.54 7.59
N LEU A 28 -11.84 -25.17 8.00
CA LEU A 28 -11.33 -25.42 9.35
C LEU A 28 -11.37 -24.10 10.13
N ASP A 29 -12.22 -24.03 11.15
CA ASP A 29 -12.31 -22.87 12.04
C ASP A 29 -11.74 -23.23 13.41
N LEU A 30 -10.59 -22.65 13.74
CA LEU A 30 -9.88 -22.82 15.01
C LEU A 30 -10.06 -21.58 15.90
N SER A 31 -10.96 -20.65 15.56
CA SER A 31 -11.12 -19.40 16.27
C SER A 31 -11.34 -19.61 17.77
N LYS A 32 -10.78 -18.70 18.57
CA LYS A 32 -10.85 -18.66 20.03
C LYS A 32 -10.16 -19.84 20.71
N SER A 33 -9.33 -20.60 20.01
CA SER A 33 -8.50 -21.65 20.59
C SER A 33 -7.32 -21.02 21.35
N TYR A 34 -7.62 -20.47 22.54
CA TYR A 34 -6.67 -19.67 23.32
C TYR A 34 -5.45 -20.45 23.82
N LEU A 35 -5.58 -21.78 23.92
CA LEU A 35 -4.53 -22.70 24.40
C LEU A 35 -3.72 -23.32 23.26
N LEU A 36 -4.13 -23.13 22.00
CA LEU A 36 -3.38 -23.61 20.84
C LEU A 36 -2.13 -22.75 20.69
N THR A 37 -0.95 -23.33 20.93
CA THR A 37 0.33 -22.61 20.82
C THR A 37 1.03 -22.86 19.49
N GLU A 38 0.72 -23.96 18.81
CA GLU A 38 1.23 -24.22 17.46
C GLU A 38 0.27 -25.03 16.59
N THR A 39 0.34 -24.83 15.27
CA THR A 39 -0.27 -25.76 14.30
C THR A 39 0.77 -26.77 13.81
N PRO A 40 0.37 -28.01 13.48
CA PRO A 40 1.32 -29.03 13.05
C PRO A 40 1.85 -28.78 11.64
N GLU A 41 3.00 -29.39 11.32
CA GLU A 41 3.59 -29.32 9.98
C GLU A 41 2.72 -30.03 8.93
N ASN A 42 2.83 -29.55 7.69
CA ASN A 42 2.19 -30.14 6.51
C ASN A 42 0.66 -30.30 6.62
N MET A 43 0.00 -29.54 7.50
CA MET A 43 -1.45 -29.51 7.63
C MET A 43 -2.10 -29.12 6.31
N ARG A 44 -3.17 -29.83 5.92
CA ARG A 44 -3.90 -29.63 4.67
C ARG A 44 -5.35 -29.29 4.97
N VAL A 45 -5.84 -28.18 4.42
CA VAL A 45 -7.23 -27.74 4.53
C VAL A 45 -7.80 -27.53 3.12
N SER A 46 -8.86 -28.26 2.79
CA SER A 46 -9.44 -28.21 1.45
C SER A 46 -10.35 -27.00 1.21
N GLY A 47 -10.73 -26.27 2.26
CA GLY A 47 -11.44 -24.99 2.22
C GLY A 47 -10.59 -23.87 2.82
N ALA A 48 -11.23 -22.96 3.56
CA ALA A 48 -10.55 -21.88 4.28
C ALA A 48 -10.06 -22.33 5.66
N LEU A 49 -8.94 -21.76 6.13
CA LEU A 49 -8.46 -21.87 7.50
C LEU A 49 -8.74 -20.54 8.23
N VAL A 50 -9.47 -20.60 9.33
CA VAL A 50 -9.84 -19.42 10.09
C VAL A 50 -9.38 -19.56 11.54
N MET A 51 -8.65 -18.54 12.00
CA MET A 51 -8.13 -18.43 13.35
C MET A 51 -8.38 -16.99 13.80
N LYS A 52 -9.49 -16.75 14.50
CA LYS A 52 -9.79 -15.45 15.11
C LYS A 52 -9.56 -15.52 16.61
N ASP A 53 -8.87 -14.54 17.17
CA ASP A 53 -8.57 -14.44 18.61
C ASP A 53 -7.83 -15.66 19.18
N CYS A 54 -6.99 -16.33 18.37
CA CYS A 54 -6.12 -17.39 18.86
C CYS A 54 -4.87 -16.81 19.53
N VAL A 55 -5.05 -16.08 20.63
CA VAL A 55 -3.97 -15.27 21.25
C VAL A 55 -2.75 -16.09 21.70
N GLY A 56 -2.94 -17.39 21.98
CA GLY A 56 -1.87 -18.30 22.39
C GLY A 56 -0.99 -18.82 21.25
N ILE A 57 -1.42 -18.71 19.99
CA ILE A 57 -0.68 -19.27 18.85
C ILE A 57 0.65 -18.54 18.70
N GLN A 58 1.77 -19.25 18.79
CA GLN A 58 3.10 -18.67 18.64
C GLN A 58 3.71 -19.01 17.29
N LYS A 59 3.41 -20.21 16.77
CA LYS A 59 4.01 -20.76 15.56
C LYS A 59 2.95 -21.47 14.70
N MET A 60 3.04 -21.31 13.38
CA MET A 60 2.33 -22.18 12.45
C MET A 60 3.33 -23.15 11.82
N GLY A 61 2.97 -24.43 11.76
CA GLY A 61 3.78 -25.48 11.14
C GLY A 61 4.10 -25.18 9.67
N SER A 62 5.30 -25.56 9.25
CA SER A 62 5.78 -25.37 7.88
C SER A 62 5.00 -26.23 6.88
N GLY A 63 5.03 -25.84 5.60
CA GLY A 63 4.41 -26.63 4.53
C GLY A 63 2.88 -26.68 4.57
N LEU A 64 2.25 -25.76 5.30
CA LEU A 64 0.79 -25.58 5.37
C LEU A 64 0.17 -25.46 3.97
N ARG A 65 -0.93 -26.17 3.71
CA ARG A 65 -1.64 -26.13 2.43
C ARG A 65 -3.10 -25.81 2.65
N VAL A 66 -3.56 -24.68 2.16
CA VAL A 66 -4.95 -24.23 2.26
C VAL A 66 -5.46 -23.92 0.87
N LYS A 67 -6.54 -24.56 0.42
CA LYS A 67 -7.08 -24.29 -0.93
C LYS A 67 -7.86 -22.98 -0.99
N GLY A 68 -8.55 -22.60 0.10
CA GLY A 68 -9.25 -21.34 0.25
C GLY A 68 -8.38 -20.27 0.90
N ASP A 69 -9.05 -19.36 1.63
CA ASP A 69 -8.40 -18.25 2.32
C ASP A 69 -7.77 -18.70 3.65
N ILE A 70 -6.75 -17.97 4.10
CA ILE A 70 -6.29 -17.97 5.48
C ILE A 70 -6.73 -16.67 6.13
N ILE A 71 -7.45 -16.77 7.25
CA ILE A 71 -7.88 -15.62 8.05
C ILE A 71 -7.29 -15.75 9.44
N LEU A 72 -6.27 -14.95 9.75
CA LEU A 72 -5.67 -14.81 11.08
C LEU A 72 -6.00 -13.40 11.61
N ASP A 73 -7.04 -13.32 12.44
CA ASP A 73 -7.46 -12.07 13.07
C ASP A 73 -7.17 -12.15 14.57
N GLY A 74 -6.56 -11.13 15.18
CA GLY A 74 -6.31 -11.09 16.62
C GLY A 74 -5.39 -12.21 17.15
N CYS A 75 -4.59 -12.84 16.28
CA CYS A 75 -3.61 -13.86 16.68
C CYS A 75 -2.34 -13.20 17.22
N THR A 76 -2.46 -12.52 18.36
CA THR A 76 -1.42 -11.62 18.91
C THR A 76 -0.13 -12.33 19.33
N GLY A 77 -0.19 -13.63 19.62
CA GLY A 77 0.99 -14.43 19.95
C GLY A 77 1.85 -14.82 18.74
N LEU A 78 1.30 -14.76 17.53
CA LEU A 78 1.91 -15.33 16.33
C LEU A 78 3.17 -14.56 15.98
N ARG A 79 4.32 -15.22 15.89
CA ARG A 79 5.61 -14.55 15.62
C ARG A 79 5.99 -14.54 14.16
N GLU A 80 5.66 -15.60 13.45
CA GLU A 80 6.08 -15.79 12.06
C GLU A 80 4.97 -16.47 11.23
N TYR A 81 4.79 -15.98 10.00
CA TYR A 81 3.94 -16.65 9.00
C TYR A 81 4.61 -17.94 8.52
N PRO A 82 3.87 -19.06 8.34
CA PRO A 82 4.48 -20.36 8.10
C PRO A 82 5.33 -20.42 6.82
N GLU A 83 6.52 -20.99 6.94
CA GLU A 83 7.39 -21.26 5.79
C GLU A 83 6.74 -22.23 4.80
N ASN A 84 7.00 -22.01 3.50
CA ASN A 84 6.54 -22.86 2.41
C ASN A 84 5.02 -23.07 2.35
N ALA A 85 4.24 -22.16 2.96
CA ALA A 85 2.79 -22.22 2.91
C ALA A 85 2.28 -22.04 1.48
N LYS A 86 1.32 -22.87 1.08
CA LYS A 86 0.64 -22.80 -0.21
C LYS A 86 -0.82 -22.48 0.01
N VAL A 87 -1.22 -21.27 -0.34
CA VAL A 87 -2.58 -20.76 -0.17
C VAL A 87 -3.20 -20.51 -1.54
N GLY A 88 -4.36 -21.10 -1.81
CA GLY A 88 -5.09 -20.89 -3.06
C GLY A 88 -5.95 -19.62 -3.06
N GLY A 89 -6.36 -19.16 -1.88
CA GLY A 89 -7.10 -17.93 -1.65
C GLY A 89 -6.23 -16.76 -1.16
N ASN A 90 -6.89 -15.81 -0.52
CA ASN A 90 -6.29 -14.63 0.07
C ASN A 90 -5.77 -14.93 1.48
N VAL A 91 -4.82 -14.11 1.95
CA VAL A 91 -4.28 -14.20 3.31
C VAL A 91 -4.58 -12.90 4.06
N HIS A 92 -5.25 -13.02 5.20
CA HIS A 92 -5.57 -11.91 6.10
C HIS A 92 -4.84 -12.09 7.43
N LEU A 93 -4.05 -11.11 7.81
CA LEU A 93 -3.25 -11.00 9.03
C LEU A 93 -3.65 -9.70 9.74
N GLN A 94 -4.77 -9.71 10.45
CA GLN A 94 -5.33 -8.51 11.08
C GLN A 94 -5.05 -8.54 12.58
N GLY A 95 -4.40 -7.51 13.13
CA GLY A 95 -4.12 -7.44 14.55
C GLY A 95 -3.21 -8.56 15.08
N CYS A 96 -2.39 -9.17 14.21
CA CYS A 96 -1.33 -10.10 14.62
C CYS A 96 -0.15 -9.28 15.18
N THR A 97 -0.37 -8.63 16.32
CA THR A 97 0.54 -7.62 16.89
C THR A 97 1.92 -8.16 17.26
N GLY A 98 2.04 -9.47 17.47
CA GLY A 98 3.30 -10.17 17.72
C GLY A 98 4.05 -10.64 16.48
N LEU A 99 3.48 -10.48 15.27
CA LEU A 99 4.05 -10.95 14.02
C LEU A 99 5.23 -10.06 13.64
N THR A 100 6.42 -10.65 13.58
CA THR A 100 7.66 -9.95 13.24
C THR A 100 8.20 -10.35 11.88
N LYS A 101 7.76 -11.49 11.33
CA LYS A 101 8.36 -12.07 10.12
C LYS A 101 7.33 -12.70 9.19
N ILE A 102 7.46 -12.37 7.91
CA ILE A 102 6.90 -13.14 6.80
C ILE A 102 8.11 -13.70 6.02
N PRO A 103 8.15 -15.01 5.69
CA PRO A 103 9.24 -15.59 4.92
C PRO A 103 9.39 -14.97 3.53
N SER A 104 10.62 -14.85 3.04
CA SER A 104 10.90 -14.37 1.68
C SER A 104 10.40 -15.31 0.60
N ASN A 105 10.13 -14.74 -0.58
CA ASN A 105 9.59 -15.46 -1.74
C ASN A 105 8.22 -16.12 -1.47
N THR A 106 7.48 -15.62 -0.48
CA THR A 106 6.10 -16.06 -0.24
C THR A 106 5.21 -15.51 -1.35
N LYS A 107 4.40 -16.41 -1.91
CA LYS A 107 3.45 -16.08 -2.98
C LYS A 107 2.07 -15.90 -2.40
N PHE A 108 1.41 -14.81 -2.76
CA PHE A 108 0.04 -14.53 -2.34
C PHE A 108 -0.86 -14.30 -3.55
N LYS A 109 -2.12 -14.70 -3.44
CA LYS A 109 -3.14 -14.17 -4.33
C LYS A 109 -3.34 -12.69 -4.01
N SER A 110 -3.75 -12.41 -2.78
CA SER A 110 -3.74 -11.08 -2.16
C SER A 110 -3.32 -11.24 -0.71
N LEU A 111 -2.66 -10.21 -0.17
CA LEU A 111 -2.21 -10.18 1.22
C LEU A 111 -2.79 -8.95 1.89
N SER A 112 -3.40 -9.15 3.05
CA SER A 112 -3.82 -8.08 3.94
C SER A 112 -3.14 -8.23 5.28
N VAL A 113 -2.31 -7.26 5.63
CA VAL A 113 -1.65 -7.10 6.92
C VAL A 113 -2.15 -5.78 7.50
N ALA A 114 -2.88 -5.81 8.60
CA ALA A 114 -3.28 -4.58 9.26
C ALA A 114 -3.03 -4.66 10.76
N LEU A 115 -2.65 -3.54 11.37
CA LEU A 115 -2.40 -3.44 12.81
C LEU A 115 -1.37 -4.48 13.32
N CYS A 116 -0.46 -4.94 12.45
CA CYS A 116 0.65 -5.80 12.84
C CYS A 116 1.80 -4.94 13.36
N SER A 117 1.64 -4.49 14.61
CA SER A 117 2.49 -3.47 15.24
C SER A 117 3.96 -3.85 15.45
N ALA A 118 4.31 -5.13 15.34
CA ALA A 118 5.71 -5.61 15.43
C ALA A 118 6.35 -5.92 14.07
N LEU A 119 5.59 -5.85 12.97
CA LEU A 119 6.10 -6.16 11.63
C LEU A 119 6.85 -4.96 11.07
N SER A 120 8.18 -4.97 11.19
CA SER A 120 9.04 -3.86 10.76
C SER A 120 9.38 -3.88 9.27
N GLU A 121 9.28 -5.04 8.63
CA GLU A 121 9.61 -5.21 7.22
C GLU A 121 8.67 -6.22 6.55
N LEU A 122 8.34 -5.95 5.29
CA LEU A 122 7.79 -6.96 4.38
C LEU A 122 8.93 -7.52 3.54
N PRO A 123 9.02 -8.84 3.35
CA PRO A 123 10.09 -9.44 2.56
C PRO A 123 9.86 -9.21 1.06
N THR A 124 10.73 -9.77 0.21
CA THR A 124 10.44 -9.89 -1.23
C THR A 124 9.23 -10.81 -1.41
N MET A 125 8.21 -10.32 -2.10
CA MET A 125 6.94 -11.04 -2.31
C MET A 125 6.49 -10.99 -3.77
N ASP A 126 5.74 -12.02 -4.17
CA ASP A 126 5.03 -12.11 -5.45
C ASP A 126 3.53 -12.18 -5.16
N ILE A 127 2.84 -11.06 -5.34
CA ILE A 127 1.42 -10.88 -5.03
C ILE A 127 0.67 -10.68 -6.36
N LYS A 128 -0.25 -11.59 -6.68
CA LYS A 128 -0.97 -11.54 -7.96
C LYS A 128 -2.05 -10.45 -8.03
N GLY A 129 -2.65 -10.12 -6.90
CA GLY A 129 -3.65 -9.06 -6.74
C GLY A 129 -3.14 -8.01 -5.77
N ASP A 130 -3.99 -7.61 -4.83
CA ASP A 130 -3.71 -6.45 -3.97
C ASP A 130 -2.82 -6.78 -2.75
N LEU A 131 -2.05 -5.77 -2.34
CA LEU A 131 -1.39 -5.72 -1.04
C LEU A 131 -2.03 -4.63 -0.19
N PHE A 132 -2.64 -5.02 0.93
CA PHE A 132 -3.06 -4.11 1.98
C PHE A 132 -2.10 -4.25 3.15
N ALA A 133 -1.27 -3.25 3.41
CA ALA A 133 -0.40 -3.15 4.57
C ALA A 133 -0.75 -1.85 5.32
N THR A 134 -1.75 -1.89 6.20
CA THR A 134 -2.33 -0.68 6.79
C THR A 134 -2.06 -0.60 8.30
N GLN A 135 -1.80 0.60 8.81
CA GLN A 135 -1.57 0.86 10.23
C GLN A 135 -0.48 -0.03 10.85
N CYS A 136 0.50 -0.44 10.04
CA CYS A 136 1.69 -1.15 10.48
C CYS A 136 2.74 -0.12 10.88
N TYR A 137 2.58 0.46 12.08
CA TYR A 137 3.26 1.70 12.46
C TYR A 137 4.80 1.63 12.47
N VAL A 138 5.37 0.43 12.63
CA VAL A 138 6.84 0.21 12.61
C VAL A 138 7.36 -0.30 11.27
N LEU A 139 6.47 -0.60 10.32
CA LEU A 139 6.84 -1.03 8.97
C LEU A 139 7.62 0.09 8.31
N ASN A 140 8.90 -0.17 8.04
CA ASN A 140 9.81 0.84 7.50
C ASN A 140 10.34 0.49 6.11
N LYS A 141 10.12 -0.74 5.64
CA LYS A 141 10.66 -1.24 4.37
C LYS A 141 9.79 -2.34 3.72
N ILE A 142 9.79 -2.35 2.40
CA ILE A 142 9.33 -3.46 1.55
C ILE A 142 10.55 -4.08 0.86
N GLY A 143 10.60 -5.40 0.77
CA GLY A 143 11.72 -6.13 0.19
C GLY A 143 11.90 -5.81 -1.30
N PRO A 144 13.15 -5.70 -1.77
CA PRO A 144 13.44 -5.41 -3.18
C PRO A 144 12.92 -6.51 -4.10
N GLY A 145 12.62 -6.15 -5.35
CA GLY A 145 12.12 -7.04 -6.38
C GLY A 145 10.71 -7.57 -6.13
N SER A 146 9.96 -6.95 -5.21
CA SER A 146 8.58 -7.31 -4.96
C SER A 146 7.70 -6.99 -6.18
N LYS A 147 6.76 -7.90 -6.48
CA LYS A 147 5.82 -7.78 -7.60
C LYS A 147 4.40 -7.75 -7.05
N ILE A 148 3.63 -6.74 -7.44
CA ILE A 148 2.24 -6.55 -7.02
C ILE A 148 1.39 -6.35 -8.26
N GLY A 149 0.54 -7.33 -8.56
CA GLY A 149 -0.30 -7.34 -9.76
C GLY A 149 -1.58 -6.49 -9.64
N GLY A 150 -1.96 -6.09 -8.42
CA GLY A 150 -3.11 -5.23 -8.12
C GLY A 150 -2.73 -3.88 -7.55
N ASP A 151 -3.57 -3.38 -6.65
CA ASP A 151 -3.38 -2.11 -5.95
C ASP A 151 -2.50 -2.28 -4.69
N LEU A 152 -1.76 -1.23 -4.33
CA LEU A 152 -0.89 -1.17 -3.16
C LEU A 152 -1.43 -0.16 -2.14
N TYR A 153 -1.84 -0.63 -0.97
CA TYR A 153 -2.34 0.18 0.13
C TYR A 153 -1.40 0.11 1.32
N LEU A 154 -0.80 1.23 1.69
CA LEU A 154 0.19 1.41 2.75
C LEU A 154 -0.28 2.43 3.82
N PHE A 155 -1.58 2.69 3.87
CA PHE A 155 -2.22 3.67 4.76
C PHE A 155 -1.67 3.62 6.20
N ASP A 156 -1.28 4.78 6.74
CA ASP A 156 -0.77 4.98 8.09
C ASP A 156 0.46 4.12 8.47
N CYS A 157 1.28 3.70 7.50
CA CYS A 157 2.62 3.16 7.75
C CYS A 157 3.61 4.30 8.05
N VAL A 158 3.45 4.94 9.21
CA VAL A 158 4.14 6.19 9.58
C VAL A 158 5.67 6.10 9.60
N SER A 159 6.23 4.88 9.76
CA SER A 159 7.69 4.64 9.75
C SER A 159 8.24 4.28 8.37
N LEU A 160 7.40 4.13 7.35
CA LEU A 160 7.82 3.79 5.99
C LEU A 160 8.67 4.92 5.41
N ARG A 161 9.93 4.63 5.07
CA ARG A 161 10.90 5.66 4.63
C ARG A 161 11.10 5.68 3.13
N GLU A 162 11.03 4.51 2.50
CA GLU A 162 11.27 4.31 1.09
C GLU A 162 10.47 3.12 0.57
N LEU A 163 10.12 3.18 -0.72
CA LEU A 163 9.72 2.01 -1.50
C LEU A 163 10.93 1.53 -2.29
N PRO A 164 11.09 0.23 -2.55
CA PRO A 164 12.22 -0.28 -3.31
C PRO A 164 12.18 0.24 -4.76
N ASN A 165 13.36 0.58 -5.31
CA ASN A 165 13.47 1.11 -6.67
C ASN A 165 13.03 0.11 -7.76
N ASP A 166 13.15 -1.18 -7.47
CA ASP A 166 12.77 -2.30 -8.34
C ASP A 166 11.38 -2.88 -8.00
N LEU A 167 10.52 -2.11 -7.31
CA LEU A 167 9.14 -2.48 -7.07
C LEU A 167 8.35 -2.52 -8.39
N GLU A 168 7.85 -3.68 -8.78
CA GLU A 168 7.01 -3.85 -9.97
C GLU A 168 5.53 -3.76 -9.59
N PHE A 169 4.88 -2.62 -9.86
CA PHE A 169 3.42 -2.48 -9.81
C PHE A 169 2.93 -1.34 -10.71
N SER A 170 1.69 -1.41 -11.18
CA SER A 170 1.06 -0.37 -12.01
C SER A 170 -0.40 -0.08 -11.65
N GLY A 171 -0.83 -0.55 -10.46
CA GLY A 171 -2.17 -0.32 -9.92
C GLY A 171 -2.36 1.07 -9.31
N GLY A 172 -3.36 1.18 -8.42
CA GLY A 172 -3.50 2.33 -7.54
C GLY A 172 -2.52 2.27 -6.37
N LEU A 173 -1.95 3.41 -6.01
CA LEU A 173 -1.10 3.56 -4.82
C LEU A 173 -1.83 4.40 -3.77
N ASN A 174 -2.05 3.83 -2.59
CA ASN A 174 -2.44 4.57 -1.40
C ASN A 174 -1.30 4.49 -0.37
N ILE A 175 -0.70 5.64 -0.07
CA ILE A 175 0.33 5.85 0.95
C ILE A 175 -0.11 6.91 1.95
N GLU A 176 -1.40 7.23 2.03
CA GLU A 176 -1.94 8.23 2.96
C GLU A 176 -1.40 8.01 4.37
N GLY A 177 -0.97 9.09 5.02
CA GLY A 177 -0.42 9.04 6.38
C GLY A 177 0.99 8.43 6.50
N CYS A 178 1.67 8.06 5.40
CA CYS A 178 3.08 7.63 5.41
C CYS A 178 4.03 8.81 5.66
N ARG A 179 3.99 9.35 6.87
CA ARG A 179 4.63 10.64 7.22
C ARG A 179 6.16 10.65 7.12
N SER A 180 6.82 9.49 7.07
CA SER A 180 8.28 9.36 6.93
C SER A 180 8.75 9.11 5.50
N LEU A 181 7.84 8.88 4.55
CA LEU A 181 8.18 8.56 3.17
C LEU A 181 8.63 9.83 2.45
N LYS A 182 9.85 9.81 1.91
CA LYS A 182 10.48 11.02 1.32
C LYS A 182 10.27 11.16 -0.18
N SER A 183 10.24 10.04 -0.89
CA SER A 183 10.13 10.02 -2.33
C SER A 183 9.47 8.74 -2.81
N LEU A 184 8.82 8.83 -3.97
CA LEU A 184 8.42 7.66 -4.75
C LEU A 184 9.55 7.24 -5.72
N PRO A 185 9.74 5.94 -6.00
CA PRO A 185 10.72 5.46 -6.97
C PRO A 185 10.50 6.04 -8.37
N ASP A 186 11.60 6.37 -9.06
CA ASP A 186 11.58 6.88 -10.45
C ASP A 186 11.01 5.85 -11.45
N THR A 187 10.93 4.57 -11.08
CA THR A 187 10.31 3.49 -11.87
C THR A 187 8.78 3.56 -11.89
N LEU A 188 8.15 4.30 -10.98
CA LEU A 188 6.69 4.47 -10.92
C LEU A 188 6.22 5.61 -11.85
N SER A 189 6.51 5.49 -13.14
CA SER A 189 6.12 6.50 -14.13
C SER A 189 4.63 6.47 -14.49
N TYR A 190 3.90 5.43 -14.09
CA TYR A 190 2.46 5.26 -14.36
C TYR A 190 1.72 4.67 -13.15
N LEU A 191 0.59 5.28 -12.79
CA LEU A 191 -0.32 4.80 -11.75
C LEU A 191 -1.79 4.92 -12.19
N ARG A 192 -2.66 4.03 -11.72
CA ARG A 192 -4.12 4.20 -11.92
C ARG A 192 -4.69 5.34 -11.09
N ARG A 193 -4.16 5.54 -9.88
CA ARG A 193 -4.52 6.60 -8.92
C ARG A 193 -3.41 6.74 -7.88
N LEU A 194 -3.28 7.93 -7.30
CA LEU A 194 -2.35 8.20 -6.21
C LEU A 194 -3.08 8.88 -5.05
N GLU A 195 -3.02 8.26 -3.87
CA GLU A 195 -3.50 8.79 -2.60
C GLU A 195 -2.32 8.92 -1.65
N ALA A 196 -1.87 10.15 -1.41
CA ALA A 196 -0.71 10.47 -0.60
C ALA A 196 -1.00 11.58 0.40
N GLN A 197 -2.26 11.69 0.85
CA GLN A 197 -2.68 12.69 1.81
C GLN A 197 -1.86 12.59 3.10
N ASP A 198 -1.49 13.74 3.67
CA ASP A 198 -0.71 13.81 4.91
C ASP A 198 0.65 13.05 4.88
N CYS A 199 1.22 12.80 3.69
CA CYS A 199 2.62 12.37 3.50
C CYS A 199 3.60 13.53 3.74
N ARG A 200 3.74 13.94 5.00
CA ARG A 200 4.43 15.20 5.36
C ARG A 200 5.90 15.28 5.00
N SER A 201 6.61 14.16 4.82
CA SER A 201 8.02 14.16 4.37
C SER A 201 8.18 14.00 2.87
N LEU A 202 7.10 13.77 2.12
CA LEU A 202 7.17 13.54 0.68
C LEU A 202 7.59 14.83 -0.01
N SER A 203 8.79 14.82 -0.58
CA SER A 203 9.40 16.00 -1.21
C SER A 203 9.67 15.80 -2.71
N ARG A 204 9.59 14.56 -3.21
CA ARG A 204 9.85 14.25 -4.62
C ARG A 204 8.92 13.15 -5.15
N LEU A 205 8.41 13.39 -6.36
CA LEU A 205 7.68 12.42 -7.19
C LEU A 205 8.57 11.99 -8.38
N PRO A 206 8.28 10.85 -9.02
CA PRO A 206 8.98 10.40 -10.22
C PRO A 206 8.79 11.36 -11.39
N ASN A 207 9.82 11.51 -12.23
CA ASN A 207 9.73 12.30 -13.45
C ASN A 207 8.70 11.70 -14.42
N ASN A 208 8.00 12.56 -15.19
CA ASN A 208 6.97 12.15 -16.15
C ASN A 208 5.86 11.27 -15.54
N LEU A 209 5.53 11.48 -14.27
CA LEU A 209 4.49 10.73 -13.57
C LEU A 209 3.14 10.91 -14.29
N LYS A 210 2.62 9.82 -14.84
CA LYS A 210 1.29 9.74 -15.40
C LYS A 210 0.34 9.04 -14.44
N ILE A 211 -0.80 9.67 -14.17
CA ILE A 211 -1.86 9.13 -13.33
C ILE A 211 -3.13 9.11 -14.15
N ASP A 212 -3.73 7.94 -14.40
CA ASP A 212 -4.93 7.84 -15.23
C ASP A 212 -6.20 8.35 -14.51
N GLY A 213 -6.25 8.18 -13.20
CA GLY A 213 -7.36 8.63 -12.35
C GLY A 213 -7.03 9.90 -11.57
N TYR A 214 -7.43 9.94 -10.31
CA TYR A 214 -7.17 11.08 -9.43
C TYR A 214 -5.81 10.97 -8.72
N CYS A 215 -5.28 12.13 -8.36
CA CYS A 215 -4.07 12.31 -7.58
C CYS A 215 -4.39 13.21 -6.39
N ASP A 216 -4.21 12.71 -5.19
CA ASP A 216 -4.36 13.49 -3.97
C ASP A 216 -3.06 13.53 -3.18
N LEU A 217 -2.42 14.70 -3.21
CA LEU A 217 -1.19 15.04 -2.53
C LEU A 217 -1.45 16.01 -1.37
N SER A 218 -2.72 16.20 -0.97
CA SER A 218 -3.05 17.22 0.04
C SER A 218 -2.25 17.03 1.33
N ARG A 219 -1.80 18.15 1.91
CA ARG A 219 -0.96 18.20 3.10
C ARG A 219 0.40 17.48 2.97
N CYS A 220 0.91 17.29 1.75
CA CYS A 220 2.34 17.02 1.52
C CYS A 220 3.16 18.29 1.74
N VAL A 221 3.30 18.72 3.00
CA VAL A 221 3.91 20.00 3.37
C VAL A 221 5.41 20.13 3.02
N SER A 222 6.08 19.04 2.65
CA SER A 222 7.48 19.04 2.19
C SER A 222 7.63 19.03 0.67
N LEU A 223 6.52 18.98 -0.08
CA LEU A 223 6.54 18.96 -1.54
C LEU A 223 6.83 20.36 -2.07
N GLU A 224 7.98 20.54 -2.71
CA GLU A 224 8.46 21.85 -3.20
C GLU A 224 8.13 22.09 -4.67
N THR A 225 8.09 21.03 -5.47
CA THR A 225 7.80 21.05 -6.91
C THR A 225 6.99 19.82 -7.33
N LEU A 226 6.29 19.94 -8.46
CA LEU A 226 5.81 18.77 -9.22
C LEU A 226 6.81 18.45 -10.35
N PRO A 227 6.91 17.18 -10.77
CA PRO A 227 7.80 16.80 -11.86
C PRO A 227 7.33 17.37 -13.20
N SER A 228 8.27 17.72 -14.08
CA SER A 228 7.96 18.03 -15.48
C SER A 228 7.31 16.82 -16.15
N GLY A 229 6.39 17.08 -17.08
CA GLY A 229 5.66 16.04 -17.81
C GLY A 229 4.61 15.32 -16.97
N MET A 230 4.26 15.82 -15.78
CA MET A 230 3.22 15.24 -14.96
C MET A 230 1.85 15.36 -15.64
N SER A 231 1.10 14.26 -15.68
CA SER A 231 -0.28 14.25 -16.20
C SER A 231 -1.23 13.48 -15.28
N VAL A 232 -2.43 14.01 -15.09
CA VAL A 232 -3.47 13.44 -14.22
C VAL A 232 -4.80 13.41 -14.99
N GLY A 233 -5.33 12.23 -15.27
CA GLY A 233 -6.59 12.04 -16.02
C GLY A 233 -7.86 12.34 -15.20
N GLY A 234 -7.70 12.74 -13.94
CA GLY A 234 -8.79 13.10 -13.03
C GLY A 234 -8.51 14.37 -12.26
N LYS A 235 -8.92 14.41 -10.99
CA LYS A 235 -8.65 15.54 -10.08
C LYS A 235 -7.21 15.49 -9.56
N LEU A 236 -6.55 16.64 -9.53
CA LEU A 236 -5.30 16.87 -8.79
C LEU A 236 -5.60 17.71 -7.53
N ASN A 237 -5.46 17.11 -6.35
CA ASN A 237 -5.62 17.79 -5.07
C ASN A 237 -4.25 18.08 -4.44
N LEU A 238 -3.88 19.35 -4.35
CA LEU A 238 -2.63 19.83 -3.75
C LEU A 238 -2.90 20.66 -2.49
N ASN A 239 -4.13 20.60 -1.94
CA ASN A 239 -4.53 21.49 -0.86
C ASN A 239 -3.57 21.39 0.35
N GLY A 240 -3.11 22.52 0.86
CA GLY A 240 -2.19 22.59 2.00
C GLY A 240 -0.77 22.08 1.71
N CYS A 241 -0.36 21.99 0.44
CA CYS A 241 1.04 21.82 0.06
C CYS A 241 1.79 23.15 0.23
N THR A 242 2.00 23.58 1.47
CA THR A 242 2.46 24.94 1.82
C THR A 242 3.88 25.29 1.37
N LYS A 243 4.67 24.33 0.88
CA LYS A 243 6.01 24.56 0.32
C LYS A 243 6.05 24.48 -1.21
N LEU A 244 4.92 24.18 -1.85
CA LEU A 244 4.86 24.06 -3.30
C LEU A 244 5.02 25.46 -3.90
N ASN A 245 6.18 25.71 -4.50
CA ASN A 245 6.57 27.06 -4.93
C ASN A 245 6.01 27.40 -6.32
N GLU A 246 5.88 26.41 -7.20
CA GLU A 246 5.50 26.61 -8.60
C GLU A 246 4.87 25.35 -9.20
N LEU A 247 3.88 25.54 -10.08
CA LEU A 247 3.39 24.47 -10.96
C LEU A 247 4.22 24.40 -12.26
N PRO A 248 4.55 23.20 -12.77
CA PRO A 248 5.26 23.08 -14.04
C PRO A 248 4.36 23.55 -15.20
N SER A 249 4.92 24.30 -16.15
CA SER A 249 4.17 24.88 -17.27
C SER A 249 3.56 23.85 -18.22
N ASP A 250 4.07 22.61 -18.19
CA ASP A 250 3.59 21.48 -18.99
C ASP A 250 2.64 20.54 -18.21
N LEU A 251 2.18 20.94 -17.02
CA LEU A 251 1.21 20.19 -16.22
C LEU A 251 -0.08 19.97 -17.02
N LYS A 252 -0.59 18.73 -17.02
CA LYS A 252 -1.87 18.37 -17.65
C LYS A 252 -2.80 17.71 -16.64
N VAL A 253 -4.00 18.26 -16.46
CA VAL A 253 -5.02 17.72 -15.57
C VAL A 253 -6.37 17.74 -16.29
N ASP A 254 -7.03 16.60 -16.45
CA ASP A 254 -8.26 16.53 -17.26
C ASP A 254 -9.49 17.10 -16.53
N ASN A 255 -9.40 17.30 -15.21
CA ASN A 255 -10.49 17.82 -14.38
C ASN A 255 -10.02 18.97 -13.48
N THR A 256 -10.16 18.87 -12.15
CA THR A 256 -9.93 20.00 -11.23
C THR A 256 -8.51 19.99 -10.68
N ILE A 257 -7.88 21.16 -10.61
CA ILE A 257 -6.66 21.41 -9.83
C ILE A 257 -7.05 22.18 -8.56
N SER A 258 -6.88 21.57 -7.38
CA SER A 258 -7.18 22.21 -6.10
C SER A 258 -5.89 22.68 -5.43
N LEU A 259 -5.73 23.99 -5.25
CA LEU A 259 -4.56 24.64 -4.65
C LEU A 259 -4.91 25.38 -3.34
N LEU A 260 -6.02 25.03 -2.69
CA LEU A 260 -6.46 25.72 -1.49
C LEU A 260 -5.38 25.61 -0.40
N HIS A 261 -5.07 26.74 0.25
CA HIS A 261 -4.00 26.82 1.27
C HIS A 261 -2.58 26.56 0.74
N CYS A 262 -2.34 26.78 -0.56
CA CYS A 262 -1.01 26.89 -1.18
C CYS A 262 -0.64 28.36 -1.39
N ASP A 263 -0.76 29.19 -0.35
CA ASP A 263 -0.60 30.64 -0.47
C ASP A 263 0.84 31.00 -0.89
N GLY A 264 0.98 31.90 -1.86
CA GLY A 264 2.25 32.32 -2.46
C GLY A 264 2.75 31.46 -3.61
N ILE A 265 2.01 30.42 -4.04
CA ILE A 265 2.39 29.60 -5.19
C ILE A 265 2.44 30.43 -6.49
N ARG A 266 3.41 30.13 -7.34
CA ARG A 266 3.52 30.68 -8.70
C ARG A 266 2.87 29.74 -9.71
N ILE A 267 2.03 30.29 -10.58
CA ILE A 267 1.25 29.52 -11.57
C ILE A 267 1.57 30.05 -12.96
N PRO A 268 2.15 29.25 -13.87
CA PRO A 268 2.34 29.65 -15.26
C PRO A 268 1.02 30.00 -15.96
N GLN A 269 1.03 31.08 -16.75
CA GLN A 269 -0.13 31.50 -17.53
C GLN A 269 -0.65 30.37 -18.43
N GLU A 270 0.25 29.55 -18.99
CA GLU A 270 -0.11 28.39 -19.80
C GLU A 270 -0.94 27.37 -19.01
N VAL A 271 -0.68 27.19 -17.72
CA VAL A 271 -1.48 26.28 -16.87
C VAL A 271 -2.88 26.85 -16.65
N ILE A 272 -3.01 28.16 -16.46
CA ILE A 272 -4.31 28.83 -16.34
C ILE A 272 -5.10 28.72 -17.64
N ASP A 273 -4.46 28.99 -18.77
CA ASP A 273 -5.08 28.98 -20.09
C ASP A 273 -5.53 27.58 -20.52
N ASN A 274 -4.75 26.55 -20.15
CA ASN A 274 -5.07 25.15 -20.47
C ASN A 274 -6.14 24.53 -19.54
N HIS A 275 -6.45 25.16 -18.40
CA HIS A 275 -7.41 24.65 -17.40
C HIS A 275 -8.44 25.73 -17.00
N PRO A 276 -9.18 26.31 -17.97
CA PRO A 276 -10.13 27.37 -17.69
C PRO A 276 -11.23 26.87 -16.75
N ASP A 277 -11.53 27.66 -15.69
CA ASP A 277 -12.52 27.35 -14.65
C ASP A 277 -12.31 26.04 -13.87
N GLN A 278 -11.13 25.41 -14.02
CA GLN A 278 -10.78 24.12 -13.39
C GLN A 278 -9.82 24.26 -12.20
N ILE A 279 -9.29 25.46 -11.97
CA ILE A 279 -8.33 25.71 -10.89
C ILE A 279 -9.05 26.35 -9.69
N CYS A 280 -9.03 25.68 -8.54
CA CYS A 280 -9.37 26.30 -7.27
C CYS A 280 -8.13 27.00 -6.71
N PHE A 281 -8.03 28.31 -6.93
CA PHE A 281 -6.90 29.13 -6.50
C PHE A 281 -6.79 29.27 -4.96
N PRO A 282 -5.57 29.42 -4.41
CA PRO A 282 -5.36 29.84 -3.03
C PRO A 282 -5.76 31.31 -2.84
N ALA A 283 -5.66 31.82 -1.60
CA ALA A 283 -5.98 33.22 -1.31
C ALA A 283 -4.95 34.18 -1.94
N GLU A 284 -3.68 33.78 -1.97
CA GLU A 284 -2.59 34.53 -2.58
C GLU A 284 -1.81 33.65 -3.56
N TYR A 285 -1.60 34.13 -4.79
CA TYR A 285 -0.77 33.47 -5.82
C TYR A 285 -0.16 34.50 -6.77
N GLU A 286 0.91 34.11 -7.46
CA GLU A 286 1.54 34.90 -8.52
C GLU A 286 1.34 34.19 -9.87
N VAL A 287 1.05 34.95 -10.93
CA VAL A 287 0.98 34.42 -12.30
C VAL A 287 2.32 34.64 -12.98
N ILE A 288 2.92 33.57 -13.51
CA ILE A 288 4.14 33.67 -14.31
C ILE A 288 3.73 33.93 -15.77
N PRO A 289 4.15 35.04 -16.39
CA PRO A 289 3.80 35.34 -17.77
C PRO A 289 4.45 34.33 -18.73
N PRO A 290 3.87 34.14 -19.94
CA PRO A 290 4.48 33.30 -20.96
C PRO A 290 5.89 33.78 -21.29
N ALA A 291 6.80 32.84 -21.58
CA ALA A 291 8.12 33.21 -22.07
C ALA A 291 7.97 34.08 -23.33
N ALA A 292 8.56 35.28 -23.35
CA ALA A 292 8.46 36.18 -24.48
C ALA A 292 8.89 35.44 -25.75
N GLU A 293 7.96 35.30 -26.72
CA GLU A 293 8.29 34.80 -28.04
C GLU A 293 9.42 35.68 -28.58
N ASN A 294 10.58 35.07 -28.79
CA ASN A 294 11.73 35.72 -29.38
C ASN A 294 11.40 35.92 -30.87
N THR A 295 10.54 36.89 -31.19
CA THR A 295 10.20 37.27 -32.56
C THR A 295 11.37 38.03 -33.16
N ALA A 296 12.48 37.32 -33.40
CA ALA A 296 13.44 37.75 -34.40
C ALA A 296 12.73 37.69 -35.74
N LYS A 297 12.14 38.82 -36.17
CA LYS A 297 11.74 39.02 -37.56
C LYS A 297 12.94 38.67 -38.44
N PRO A 298 12.81 37.80 -39.45
CA PRO A 298 13.85 37.68 -40.45
C PRO A 298 13.99 39.05 -41.12
N SER A 299 15.16 39.67 -40.97
CA SER A 299 15.53 40.83 -41.77
C SER A 299 15.67 40.35 -43.21
N CYS A 300 14.72 40.71 -44.07
CA CYS A 300 14.96 40.68 -45.51
C CYS A 300 16.04 41.73 -45.80
N GLY A 301 17.22 41.24 -46.19
CA GLY A 301 18.34 42.01 -46.75
C GLY A 301 18.86 41.29 -47.98
#